data_AF-A0A3B9W678-F1
#
_entry.id   AF-A0A3B9W678-F1
#
_cell.length_a   1.000
_cell.length_b   1.000
_cell.length_c   1.000
_cell.angle_alpha   90.00
_cell.angle_beta   90.00
_cell.angle_gamma   90.00
#
_symmetry.space_group_name_H-M   'P 1'
#
loop_
_entity.id
_entity.type
_entity.pdbx_description
1 polymer ?
#
loop_
_entity_poly.entity_id
_entity_poly.type
_entity_poly.pdbx_seq_one_letter_code
_entity_poly.pdbx_strand_id
1 'polypeptide(L)'
;EELKRFIGLYKEHRGLIHSGRMVRADVPDDSLMLHGVVSDDGGSALFAVVSTRTSFAEQPGRVAVPGLDPERTYKVEAIFPAPGDADYAHTFTQVQPPAWLASGAEASGRFLAEVGLPMPILNPEHALLLKFTAVQSG
;
A
#
# COMPACT_ATOMS: atom_id res chain seq x y z
N GLU A 1 10.90 -10.36 -17.73
CA GLU A 1 11.35 -9.80 -16.44
C GLU A 1 10.22 -9.37 -15.53
N GLU A 2 9.33 -8.47 -15.95
CA GLU A 2 8.24 -7.98 -15.09
C GLU A 2 7.28 -9.07 -14.59
N LEU A 3 6.77 -9.94 -15.47
CA LEU A 3 5.94 -11.08 -15.07
C LEU A 3 6.65 -11.99 -14.05
N LYS A 4 7.97 -12.16 -14.19
CA LYS A 4 8.77 -12.97 -13.27
C LYS A 4 8.87 -12.30 -11.90
N ARG A 5 9.02 -10.97 -11.85
CA ARG A 5 8.98 -10.17 -10.62
C ARG A 5 7.63 -10.30 -9.92
N PHE A 6 6.53 -10.17 -10.67
CA PHE A 6 5.17 -10.31 -10.12
C PHE A 6 4.92 -11.72 -9.55
N ILE A 7 5.30 -12.77 -10.29
CA ILE A 7 5.21 -14.16 -9.81
C ILE A 7 6.07 -14.36 -8.56
N GLY A 8 7.24 -13.73 -8.49
CA GLY A 8 8.12 -13.75 -7.31
C GLY A 8 7.44 -13.17 -6.08
N LEU A 9 6.88 -11.96 -6.20
CA LEU A 9 6.12 -11.29 -5.13
C LEU A 9 4.93 -12.12 -4.67
N TYR A 10 4.15 -12.68 -5.61
CA TYR A 10 3.06 -13.57 -5.27
C TYR A 10 3.55 -14.78 -4.48
N LYS A 11 4.61 -15.46 -4.93
CA LYS A 11 5.15 -16.64 -4.23
C LYS A 11 5.66 -16.31 -2.83
N GLU A 12 6.27 -15.15 -2.64
CA GLU A 12 6.74 -14.65 -1.36
C GLU A 12 5.57 -14.41 -0.39
N HIS A 13 4.48 -13.82 -0.87
CA HIS A 13 3.35 -13.41 -0.01
C HIS A 13 2.13 -14.34 -0.06
N ARG A 14 2.16 -15.43 -0.84
CA ARG A 14 1.00 -16.33 -1.05
C ARG A 14 0.38 -16.83 0.25
N GLY A 15 1.19 -17.07 1.29
CA GLY A 15 0.69 -17.49 2.59
C GLY A 15 -0.28 -16.45 3.15
N LEU A 16 0.18 -15.20 3.27
CA LEU A 16 -0.64 -14.07 3.71
C LEU A 16 -1.83 -13.81 2.77
N ILE A 17 -1.65 -13.90 1.45
CA ILE A 17 -2.73 -13.69 0.47
C ILE A 17 -3.87 -14.71 0.65
N HIS A 18 -3.53 -15.97 0.92
CA HIS A 18 -4.53 -17.04 1.01
C HIS A 18 -5.11 -17.23 2.42
N SER A 19 -4.38 -16.85 3.46
CA SER A 19 -4.83 -17.04 4.85
C SER A 19 -5.26 -15.76 5.55
N GLY A 20 -4.85 -14.58 5.06
CA GLY A 20 -5.14 -13.31 5.70
C GLY A 20 -6.59 -12.89 5.55
N ARG A 21 -7.07 -12.13 6.54
CA ARG A 21 -8.40 -11.52 6.51
C ARG A 21 -8.43 -10.38 5.48
N MET A 22 -9.32 -10.51 4.50
CA MET A 22 -9.55 -9.49 3.47
C MET A 22 -10.06 -8.18 4.09
N VAL A 23 -9.51 -7.07 3.62
CA VAL A 23 -9.91 -5.71 3.99
C VAL A 23 -10.11 -4.89 2.70
N ARG A 24 -11.19 -4.12 2.68
CA ARG A 24 -11.43 -3.08 1.67
C ARG A 24 -11.65 -1.78 2.43
N ALA A 25 -10.85 -0.78 2.13
CA ALA A 25 -10.97 0.53 2.76
C ALA A 25 -11.92 1.40 1.94
N ASP A 26 -12.75 2.17 2.64
CA ASP A 26 -13.50 3.23 2.01
C ASP A 26 -12.52 4.37 1.68
N VAL A 27 -12.45 4.71 0.40
CA VAL A 27 -11.64 5.81 -0.10
C VAL A 27 -12.56 6.92 -0.63
N PRO A 28 -12.25 8.19 -0.36
CA PRO A 28 -13.15 9.30 -0.72
C PRO A 28 -13.23 9.56 -2.22
N ASP A 29 -12.21 9.13 -2.97
CA ASP A 29 -12.15 9.22 -4.43
C ASP A 29 -12.51 7.86 -5.05
N ASP A 30 -13.58 7.84 -5.84
CA ASP A 30 -14.08 6.62 -6.49
C ASP A 30 -13.22 6.17 -7.68
N SER A 31 -12.21 6.97 -8.08
CA SER A 31 -11.17 6.52 -8.99
C SER A 31 -10.11 5.68 -8.28
N LEU A 32 -10.05 5.69 -6.95
CA LEU A 32 -9.13 4.91 -6.16
C LEU A 32 -9.80 3.69 -5.54
N MET A 33 -9.02 2.64 -5.35
CA MET A 33 -9.38 1.49 -4.53
C MET A 33 -8.23 1.18 -3.59
N LEU A 34 -8.54 0.89 -2.33
CA LEU A 34 -7.59 0.32 -1.40
C LEU A 34 -8.15 -1.00 -0.87
N HIS A 35 -7.46 -2.10 -1.14
CA HIS A 35 -7.84 -3.40 -0.64
C HIS A 35 -6.61 -4.25 -0.33
N GLY A 36 -6.75 -5.22 0.54
CA GLY A 36 -5.63 -6.00 1.01
C GLY A 36 -6.01 -7.13 1.94
N VAL A 37 -5.00 -7.72 2.55
CA VAL A 37 -5.13 -8.77 3.54
C VAL A 37 -4.30 -8.43 4.77
N VAL A 38 -4.83 -8.74 5.95
CA VAL A 38 -4.12 -8.61 7.24
C VAL A 38 -3.99 -10.02 7.83
N SER A 39 -2.82 -10.37 8.36
CA SER A 39 -2.64 -11.66 9.03
C SER A 39 -3.52 -11.75 10.28
N ASP A 40 -3.94 -12.97 10.64
CA ASP A 40 -4.81 -13.19 11.80
C ASP A 40 -4.17 -12.73 13.13
N ASP A 41 -2.85 -12.81 13.22
CA ASP A 41 -2.07 -12.36 14.38
C ASP A 41 -1.79 -10.85 14.40
N GLY A 42 -2.25 -10.10 13.38
CA GLY A 42 -2.02 -8.67 13.20
C GLY A 42 -0.57 -8.28 12.94
N GLY A 43 0.35 -9.23 12.75
CA GLY A 43 1.78 -8.96 12.59
C GLY A 43 2.20 -8.46 11.21
N SER A 44 1.38 -8.71 10.19
CA SER A 44 1.70 -8.34 8.81
C SER A 44 0.45 -8.00 8.01
N ALA A 45 0.59 -7.13 7.01
CA ALA A 45 -0.46 -6.88 6.04
C ALA A 45 0.11 -6.57 4.65
N LEU A 46 -0.71 -6.79 3.63
CA LEU A 46 -0.40 -6.48 2.25
C LEU A 46 -1.60 -5.79 1.62
N PHE A 47 -1.42 -4.58 1.12
CA PHE A 47 -2.48 -3.77 0.52
C PHE A 47 -2.08 -3.28 -0.88
N ALA A 48 -3.04 -3.26 -1.80
CA ALA A 48 -2.93 -2.60 -3.08
C ALA A 48 -3.71 -1.29 -3.05
N VAL A 49 -3.04 -0.19 -3.41
CA VAL A 49 -3.67 1.07 -3.80
C VAL A 49 -3.75 1.08 -5.31
N VAL A 50 -4.95 1.18 -5.88
CA VAL A 50 -5.18 1.06 -7.33
C VAL A 50 -5.90 2.30 -7.83
N SER A 51 -5.37 2.90 -8.90
CA SER A 51 -6.08 3.93 -9.67
C SER A 51 -6.79 3.26 -10.84
N THR A 52 -8.12 3.31 -10.85
CA THR A 52 -8.96 2.64 -11.85
C THR A 52 -9.31 3.54 -13.03
N ARG A 53 -9.21 4.86 -12.85
CA ARG A 53 -9.48 5.89 -13.86
C ARG A 53 -8.80 7.19 -13.46
N THR A 54 -8.79 8.16 -14.36
CA THR A 54 -8.29 9.50 -14.04
C THR A 54 -9.06 10.09 -12.87
N SER A 55 -8.32 10.45 -11.81
CA SER A 55 -8.87 11.18 -10.67
C SER A 55 -9.24 12.60 -11.09
N PHE A 56 -10.35 13.10 -10.57
CA PHE A 56 -10.71 14.52 -10.69
C PHE A 56 -10.00 15.39 -9.62
N ALA A 57 -9.40 14.78 -8.60
CA ALA A 57 -8.70 15.48 -7.55
C ALA A 57 -7.22 15.70 -7.91
N GLU A 58 -6.73 16.93 -7.69
CA GLU A 58 -5.31 17.26 -7.90
C GLU A 58 -4.38 16.54 -6.90
N GLN A 59 -4.90 16.12 -5.75
CA GLN A 59 -4.20 15.27 -4.79
C GLN A 59 -5.17 14.27 -4.14
N PRO A 60 -4.87 12.96 -4.13
CA PRO A 60 -5.50 12.05 -3.22
C PRO A 60 -5.23 12.56 -1.81
N GLY A 61 -6.29 12.69 -1.01
CA GLY A 61 -6.15 12.96 0.41
C GLY A 61 -5.37 11.86 1.13
N ARG A 62 -5.40 11.90 2.45
CA ARG A 62 -4.83 10.78 3.22
C ARG A 62 -5.69 9.54 3.04
N VAL A 63 -5.06 8.41 2.75
CA VAL A 63 -5.75 7.13 2.64
C VAL A 63 -5.54 6.37 3.94
N ALA A 64 -6.66 6.14 4.64
CA ALA A 64 -6.72 5.34 5.85
C ALA A 64 -6.59 3.85 5.53
N VAL A 65 -5.89 3.11 6.39
CA VAL A 65 -5.65 1.67 6.26
C VAL A 65 -6.31 0.95 7.44
N PRO A 66 -7.58 0.53 7.33
CA PRO A 66 -8.29 -0.13 8.41
C PRO A 66 -7.82 -1.57 8.63
N GLY A 67 -8.17 -2.14 9.78
CA GLY A 67 -8.00 -3.57 10.06
C GLY A 67 -6.64 -3.99 10.62
N LEU A 68 -5.67 -3.05 10.72
CA LEU A 68 -4.42 -3.21 11.48
C LEU A 68 -4.70 -3.19 13.00
N ASP A 69 -3.81 -3.81 13.78
CA ASP A 69 -3.87 -3.78 15.25
C ASP A 69 -3.56 -2.35 15.73
N PRO A 70 -4.48 -1.65 16.41
CA PRO A 70 -4.30 -0.25 16.77
C PRO A 70 -3.15 -0.02 17.75
N GLU A 71 -2.77 -1.04 18.52
CA GLU A 71 -1.74 -0.95 19.57
C GLU A 71 -0.35 -1.31 19.06
N ARG A 72 -0.22 -1.77 17.81
CA ARG A 72 1.08 -2.08 17.19
C ARG A 72 1.58 -0.93 16.33
N THR A 73 2.89 -0.79 16.27
CA THR A 73 3.57 0.07 15.30
C THR A 73 3.97 -0.75 14.09
N TYR A 74 3.78 -0.20 12.89
CA TYR A 74 4.06 -0.86 11.62
C TYR A 74 5.09 -0.08 10.82
N LYS A 75 6.07 -0.79 10.28
CA LYS A 75 6.86 -0.33 9.14
C LYS A 75 6.04 -0.53 7.87
N VAL A 76 5.90 0.53 7.08
CA VAL A 76 5.17 0.57 5.81
C VAL A 76 6.15 0.76 4.66
N GLU A 77 6.08 -0.11 3.66
CA GLU A 77 6.99 -0.12 2.52
C GLU A 77 6.22 -0.29 1.21
N ALA A 78 6.53 0.52 0.21
CA ALA A 78 6.10 0.27 -1.16
C ALA A 78 7.02 -0.79 -1.78
N ILE A 79 6.48 -1.98 -2.04
CA ILE A 79 7.28 -3.13 -2.50
C ILE A 79 7.15 -3.41 -4.00
N PHE A 80 6.14 -2.82 -4.65
CA PHE A 80 5.95 -2.89 -6.10
C PHE A 80 5.00 -1.79 -6.61
N PRO A 81 5.29 -1.16 -7.76
CA PRO A 81 6.59 -1.17 -8.42
C PRO A 81 7.63 -0.46 -7.54
N ALA A 82 8.87 -0.94 -7.58
CA ALA A 82 10.01 -0.38 -6.85
C ALA A 82 11.02 0.25 -7.84
N PRO A 83 11.96 1.11 -7.38
CA PRO A 83 13.02 1.62 -8.23
C PRO A 83 13.78 0.49 -8.95
N GLY A 84 13.75 0.49 -10.28
CA GLY A 84 14.34 -0.56 -11.13
C GLY A 84 13.32 -1.49 -11.80
N ASP A 85 12.05 -1.46 -11.39
CA ASP A 85 10.96 -2.08 -12.15
C ASP A 85 10.65 -1.22 -13.39
N ALA A 86 10.32 -1.89 -14.52
CA ALA A 86 10.14 -1.24 -15.82
C ALA A 86 9.10 -0.11 -15.80
N ASP A 87 8.01 -0.32 -15.07
CA ASP A 87 6.87 0.61 -15.04
C ASP A 87 6.95 1.65 -13.91
N TYR A 88 8.00 1.62 -13.07
CA TYR A 88 8.12 2.53 -11.93
C TYR A 88 8.04 4.02 -12.33
N ALA A 89 8.72 4.39 -13.42
CA ALA A 89 8.74 5.77 -13.93
C ALA A 89 7.39 6.23 -14.51
N HIS A 90 6.54 5.28 -14.93
CA HIS A 90 5.21 5.55 -15.49
C HIS A 90 4.09 5.35 -14.48
N THR A 91 4.40 4.95 -13.26
CA THR A 91 3.38 4.69 -12.22
C THR A 91 2.80 5.97 -11.63
N PHE A 92 3.59 7.04 -11.56
CA PHE A 92 3.24 8.27 -10.86
C PHE A 92 3.05 9.43 -11.85
N THR A 93 2.07 10.30 -11.59
CA THR A 93 1.87 11.53 -12.39
C THR A 93 2.67 12.72 -11.86
N GLN A 94 3.03 12.69 -10.58
CA GLN A 94 3.73 13.79 -9.90
C GLN A 94 5.24 13.70 -10.06
N VAL A 95 5.89 14.87 -10.14
CA VAL A 95 7.35 15.00 -10.29
C VAL A 95 8.10 14.44 -9.07
N GLN A 96 7.52 14.56 -7.87
CA GLN A 96 8.08 13.99 -6.65
C GLN A 96 6.98 13.28 -5.85
N PRO A 97 7.06 11.94 -5.64
CA PRO A 97 6.15 11.22 -4.76
C PRO A 97 6.34 11.62 -3.28
N PRO A 98 5.40 11.27 -2.39
CA PRO A 98 5.56 11.49 -0.95
C PRO A 98 6.86 10.89 -0.42
N ALA A 99 7.56 11.60 0.48
CA ALA A 99 8.88 11.20 0.96
C ALA A 99 8.94 9.77 1.55
N TRP A 100 7.86 9.32 2.18
CA TRP A 100 7.80 7.98 2.75
C TRP A 100 7.89 6.86 1.70
N LEU A 101 7.55 7.11 0.44
CA LEU A 101 7.64 6.09 -0.61
C LEU A 101 9.09 5.62 -0.81
N ALA A 102 10.05 6.52 -0.61
CA ALA A 102 11.47 6.23 -0.84
C ALA A 102 12.13 5.47 0.31
N SER A 103 11.77 5.78 1.56
CA SER A 103 12.42 5.24 2.77
C SER A 103 11.52 4.33 3.62
N GLY A 104 10.25 4.20 3.25
CA GLY A 104 9.20 3.71 4.12
C GLY A 104 8.71 4.76 5.13
N ALA A 105 7.65 4.39 5.85
CA ALA A 105 7.13 5.11 7.01
C ALA A 105 7.00 4.16 8.20
N GLU A 106 6.96 4.72 9.41
CA GLU A 106 6.61 3.99 10.61
C GLU A 106 5.51 4.75 11.35
N ALA A 107 4.42 4.04 11.69
CA ALA A 107 3.28 4.62 12.41
C ALA A 107 2.48 3.53 13.12
N SER A 108 1.73 3.90 14.16
CA SER A 108 0.81 2.98 14.83
C SER A 108 -0.33 2.54 13.89
N GLY A 109 -0.87 1.34 14.11
CA GLY A 109 -2.06 0.87 13.41
C GLY A 109 -3.23 1.83 13.59
N ARG A 110 -3.35 2.46 14.77
CA ARG A 110 -4.33 3.52 15.04
C ARG A 110 -4.14 4.74 14.14
N PHE A 111 -2.92 5.25 14.03
CA PHE A 111 -2.62 6.40 13.16
C PHE A 111 -2.90 6.05 11.69
N LEU A 112 -2.50 4.86 11.25
CA LEU A 112 -2.74 4.41 9.88
C LEU A 112 -4.24 4.25 9.57
N ALA A 113 -5.04 3.82 10.54
CA ALA A 113 -6.49 3.66 10.38
C ALA A 113 -7.29 4.96 10.49
N GLU A 114 -6.88 5.89 11.36
CA GLU A 114 -7.64 7.13 11.64
C GLU A 114 -7.15 8.32 10.82
N VAL A 115 -5.84 8.43 10.59
CA VAL A 115 -5.22 9.57 9.90
C VAL A 115 -4.78 9.19 8.48
N GLY A 116 -4.17 8.02 8.32
CA GLY A 116 -3.70 7.52 7.03
C GLY A 116 -2.43 8.19 6.49
N LEU A 117 -1.93 7.64 5.40
CA LEU A 117 -0.74 8.14 4.71
C LEU A 117 -1.12 9.00 3.50
N PRO A 118 -0.35 10.06 3.19
CA PRO A 118 -0.50 10.77 1.92
C PRO A 118 -0.10 9.81 0.79
N MET A 119 -1.04 9.47 -0.09
CA MET A 119 -0.75 8.57 -1.21
C MET A 119 -0.20 9.34 -2.41
N PRO A 120 0.68 8.73 -3.22
CA PRO A 120 1.06 9.32 -4.49
C PRO A 120 -0.15 9.34 -5.45
N ILE A 121 -0.13 10.28 -6.39
CA ILE A 121 -1.06 10.28 -7.53
C ILE A 121 -0.53 9.25 -8.53
N LEU A 122 -1.30 8.19 -8.73
CA LEU A 122 -0.99 7.16 -9.71
C LEU A 122 -1.56 7.52 -11.08
N ASN A 123 -0.88 7.11 -12.15
CA ASN A 123 -1.51 7.07 -13.47
C ASN A 123 -2.74 6.14 -13.45
N PRO A 124 -3.76 6.39 -14.28
CA PRO A 124 -4.88 5.46 -14.43
C PRO A 124 -4.38 4.05 -14.76
N GLU A 125 -5.09 3.04 -14.28
CA GLU A 125 -4.79 1.61 -14.49
C GLU A 125 -3.45 1.15 -13.87
N HIS A 126 -2.90 1.93 -12.94
CA HIS A 126 -1.70 1.56 -12.17
C HIS A 126 -2.03 1.25 -10.71
N ALA A 127 -1.16 0.46 -10.08
CA ALA A 127 -1.28 0.08 -8.68
C ALA A 127 0.05 0.19 -7.94
N LEU A 128 -0.04 0.38 -6.63
CA LEU A 128 1.07 0.34 -5.70
C LEU A 128 0.78 -0.71 -4.62
N LEU A 129 1.70 -1.66 -4.46
CA LEU A 129 1.64 -2.71 -3.45
C LEU A 129 2.42 -2.28 -2.21
N LEU A 130 1.73 -2.22 -1.09
CA LEU A 130 2.22 -1.78 0.21
C LEU A 130 2.30 -2.97 1.16
N LYS A 131 3.46 -3.13 1.80
CA LYS A 131 3.68 -4.11 2.87
C LYS A 131 3.72 -3.40 4.21
N PHE A 132 3.04 -3.99 5.19
CA PHE A 132 3.03 -3.55 6.58
C PHE A 132 3.62 -4.67 7.43
N THR A 133 4.59 -4.35 8.26
CA THR A 133 5.21 -5.32 9.19
C THR A 133 5.24 -4.70 10.58
N ALA A 134 4.66 -5.38 11.57
CA ALA A 134 4.72 -4.93 12.95
C ALA A 134 6.19 -4.87 13.41
N VAL A 135 6.61 -3.73 13.96
CA VAL A 135 7.92 -3.59 14.58
C VAL A 135 7.86 -4.20 15.98
N GLN A 136 8.90 -4.94 16.36
CA GLN A 136 9.00 -5.41 17.73
C GLN A 136 9.37 -4.22 18.63
N SER A 137 8.57 -3.97 19.66
CA SER A 137 9.00 -3.11 20.77
C SER A 137 10.16 -3.82 21.46
N GLY A 138 11.35 -3.22 21.41
CA GLY A 138 12.52 -3.71 22.15
C GLY A 138 12.36 -3.60 23.65
#